data_AF-A0A534T2F8-F1
#
_entry.id   AF-A0A534T2F8-F1
#
_cell.length_a   1.000
_cell.length_b   1.000
_cell.length_c   1.000
_cell.angle_alpha   90.00
_cell.angle_beta   90.00
_cell.angle_gamma   90.00
#
_symmetry.space_group_name_H-M   'P 1'
#
loop_
_entity.id
_entity.type
_entity.pdbx_description
1 polymer ?
#
loop_
_entity_poly.entity_id
_entity_poly.type
_entity_poly.pdbx_seq_one_letter_code
_entity_poly.pdbx_strand_id
1 'polypeptide(L)' 'MPPNVTLLDLVNAVARHARSEAEIMATVIYLVNRGHVRLCGTFKGTRFGTRFELEALAVA' A
#
# COMPACT_ATOMS: atom_id res chain seq x y z
N MET A 1 1.53 -20.91 -1.89
CA MET A 1 2.32 -19.81 -1.34
C MET A 1 1.93 -18.55 -2.09
N PRO A 2 1.62 -17.40 -1.44
CA PRO A 2 1.33 -16.18 -2.18
C PRO A 2 2.55 -15.77 -3.03
N PRO A 3 2.37 -15.28 -4.27
CA PRO A 3 3.47 -14.90 -5.12
C PRO A 3 4.16 -13.64 -4.57
N ASN A 4 5.49 -13.59 -4.71
CA ASN A 4 6.23 -12.35 -4.53
C ASN A 4 6.19 -11.58 -5.84
N VAL A 5 5.66 -10.36 -5.79
CA VAL A 5 5.58 -9.44 -6.93
C VAL A 5 6.14 -8.09 -6.52
N THR A 6 6.48 -7.25 -7.49
CA THR A 6 6.89 -5.88 -7.19
C THR A 6 5.69 -5.02 -6.82
N LEU A 7 5.92 -3.91 -6.11
CA LEU A 7 4.86 -2.93 -5.87
C LEU A 7 4.31 -2.34 -7.18
N LEU A 8 5.15 -2.22 -8.21
CA LEU A 8 4.75 -1.79 -9.54
C LEU A 8 3.79 -2.79 -10.19
N ASP A 9 4.03 -4.10 -10.06
CA ASP A 9 3.12 -5.13 -10.58
C ASP A 9 1.75 -5.05 -9.90
N LEU A 10 1.73 -4.82 -8.58
CA LEU A 10 0.49 -4.62 -7.84
C LEU A 10 -0.26 -3.37 -8.33
N VAL A 11 0.43 -2.24 -8.46
CA VAL A 11 -0.14 -0.98 -8.96
C VAL A 11 -0.71 -1.17 -10.36
N ASN A 12 0.05 -1.80 -11.27
CA ASN A 12 -0.41 -2.08 -12.63
C ASN A 12 -1.62 -3.03 -12.65
N ALA A 13 -1.66 -4.02 -11.76
CA ALA A 13 -2.80 -4.93 -11.67
C ALA A 13 -4.08 -4.19 -11.22
N VAL A 14 -3.97 -3.32 -10.22
CA VAL A 14 -5.08 -2.49 -9.74
C VAL A 14 -5.52 -1.47 -10.79
N ALA A 15 -4.57 -0.86 -11.50
CA ALA A 15 -4.83 0.14 -12.54
C ALA A 15 -5.71 -0.38 -13.68
N ARG A 16 -5.68 -1.69 -13.97
CA ARG A 16 -6.57 -2.31 -14.97
C ARG A 16 -8.06 -2.29 -14.57
N HIS A 17 -8.37 -2.08 -13.30
CA HIS A 17 -9.73 -2.12 -12.76
C HIS A 17 -10.21 -0.78 -12.20
N ALA A 18 -9.28 0.13 -11.89
CA ALA A 18 -9.57 1.45 -11.35
C ALA A 18 -9.81 2.49 -12.45
N ARG A 19 -10.60 3.52 -12.14
CA ARG A 19 -10.96 4.62 -13.04
C ARG A 19 -10.15 5.89 -12.81
N SER A 20 -9.32 5.92 -11.77
CA SER A 20 -8.51 7.08 -11.40
C SER A 20 -7.29 6.69 -10.57
N GLU A 21 -6.26 7.53 -10.56
CA GLU A 21 -5.08 7.36 -9.69
C GLU A 21 -5.45 7.31 -8.21
N ALA A 22 -6.42 8.13 -7.78
CA ALA A 22 -6.91 8.13 -6.40
C ALA A 22 -7.49 6.77 -6.00
N GLU A 23 -8.25 6.13 -6.90
CA GLU A 23 -8.82 4.79 -6.67
C GLU A 23 -7.73 3.71 -6.65
N ILE A 24 -6.70 3.82 -7.50
CA ILE A 24 -5.54 2.92 -7.47
C ILE A 24 -4.87 3.01 -6.10
N MET A 25 -4.54 4.22 -5.66
CA MET A 25 -3.88 4.45 -4.37
C MET A 25 -4.71 3.96 -3.20
N ALA A 26 -6.01 4.28 -3.17
CA ALA A 26 -6.92 3.83 -2.12
C ALA A 26 -6.98 2.30 -2.03
N THR A 27 -7.03 1.61 -3.18
CA THR A 27 -7.08 0.15 -3.24
C THR A 27 -5.77 -0.47 -2.76
N VAL A 28 -4.61 0.05 -3.21
CA VAL A 28 -3.30 -0.45 -2.75
C VAL A 28 -3.11 -0.25 -1.25
N ILE A 29 -3.47 0.93 -0.73
CA ILE A 29 -3.43 1.24 0.71
C ILE A 29 -4.32 0.27 1.48
N TYR A 30 -5.54 0.04 1.01
CA TYR A 30 -6.47 -0.91 1.63
C TYR A 30 -5.89 -2.32 1.69
N LEU A 31 -5.34 -2.82 0.59
CA LEU A 31 -4.78 -4.17 0.50
C LEU A 31 -3.61 -4.38 1.46
N VAL A 32 -2.71 -3.40 1.57
CA VAL A 32 -1.56 -3.48 2.49
C VAL A 32 -2.01 -3.34 3.94
N ASN A 33 -2.83 -2.34 4.26
CA ASN A 33 -3.22 -2.07 5.65
C ASN A 33 -4.08 -3.20 6.24
N ARG A 34 -4.87 -3.90 5.43
CA ARG A 34 -5.65 -5.08 5.83
C ARG A 34 -4.84 -6.39 5.80
N GLY A 35 -3.60 -6.36 5.32
CA GLY A 35 -2.72 -7.53 5.27
C GLY A 35 -3.03 -8.52 4.14
N HIS A 36 -3.86 -8.14 3.16
CA HIS A 36 -4.04 -8.90 1.92
C HIS A 36 -2.76 -8.91 1.08
N VAL A 37 -2.01 -7.80 1.15
CA VAL A 37 -0.64 -7.70 0.65
C VAL A 37 0.27 -7.45 1.86
N ARG A 38 1.39 -8.17 1.92
CA ARG A 38 2.43 -7.93 2.91
C ARG A 38 3.65 -7.40 2.19
N LEU A 39 4.12 -6.23 2.62
CA LEU A 39 5.38 -5.69 2.16
C LEU A 39 6.54 -6.57 2.66
N CYS A 40 7.60 -6.63 1.86
CA CYS A 40 8.79 -7.43 2.10
C CYS A 40 10.05 -6.53 2.08
N GLY A 41 11.21 -7.08 2.48
CA GLY A 41 12.47 -6.34 2.51
C GLY A 41 12.49 -5.23 3.58
N THR A 42 12.99 -4.04 3.22
CA THR A 42 13.08 -2.88 4.13
C THR A 42 11.73 -2.46 4.71
N PHE A 43 10.64 -2.65 3.95
CA PHE A 43 9.29 -2.30 4.36
C PHE A 43 8.54 -3.47 5.01
N LYS A 44 9.22 -4.53 5.42
CA LYS A 44 8.56 -5.71 5.98
C LYS A 44 7.72 -5.35 7.21
N GLY A 45 6.43 -5.67 7.13
CA GLY A 45 5.48 -5.44 8.22
C GLY A 45 5.01 -3.99 8.37
N THR A 46 5.46 -3.08 7.50
CA THR A 46 4.97 -1.69 7.53
C THR A 46 3.59 -1.57 6.90
N ARG A 47 2.89 -0.50 7.26
CA ARG A 47 1.58 -0.10 6.72
C ARG A 47 1.70 1.32 6.18
N PHE A 48 0.75 1.70 5.33
CA PHE A 48 0.65 3.09 4.91
C PHE A 48 0.10 3.91 6.06
N GLY A 49 0.88 4.90 6.48
CA GLY A 49 0.48 5.85 7.49
C GLY A 49 -0.63 6.77 6.98
N THR A 50 -1.54 7.14 7.86
CA THR A 50 -2.46 8.25 7.63
C THR A 50 -1.75 9.58 7.87
N ARG A 51 -2.29 10.66 7.31
CA ARG A 51 -1.77 12.01 7.53
C ARG A 51 -1.61 12.36 9.02
N PHE A 52 -2.55 11.91 9.85
CA PHE A 52 -2.50 12.11 11.29
C PHE A 52 -1.32 11.40 11.96
N GLU A 53 -0.92 10.22 11.47
CA GLU A 53 0.24 9.48 11.99
C GLU A 53 1.56 10.17 11.63
N LEU A 54 1.65 10.76 10.43
CA LEU A 54 2.80 11.58 10.03
C LEU A 54 2.91 12.87 10.85
N GLU A 55 1.79 13.54 11.10
CA GLU A 55 1.74 14.74 11.94
C GLU A 55 2.14 14.43 13.40
N ALA A 56 1.71 13.29 13.94
CA ALA A 56 2.11 12.86 15.29
C ALA A 56 3.61 12.57 15.41
N LEU A 57 4.25 12.04 14.36
CA LEU A 57 5.69 11.80 14.31
C LEU A 57 6.52 13.09 14.17
N ALA A 58 5.95 14.16 13.60
CA ALA A 58 6.65 15.43 13.43
C ALA A 58 6.72 16.28 14.73
N VAL A 59 5.95 15.89 15.75
CA VAL A 59 5.87 16.58 17.05
C VAL A 59 6.67 15.82 18.15
N ALA A 60 7.21 14.66 17.83
CA ALA A 60 8.03 13.82 18.70
C ALA A 60 9.54 14.07 18.48
#